data_AF-A0A7K2NUR7-F1
#
_entry.id   AF-A0A7K2NUR7-F1
#
_cell.length_a   1.000
_cell.length_b   1.000
_cell.length_c   1.000
_cell.angle_alpha   90.00
_cell.angle_beta   90.00
_cell.angle_gamma   90.00
#
_symmetry.space_group_name_H-M   'P 1'
#
loop_
_entity.id
_entity.type
_entity.pdbx_description
1 polymer ?
#
loop_
_entity_poly.entity_id
_entity_poly.type
_entity_poly.pdbx_seq_one_letter_code
_entity_poly.pdbx_strand_id
1 'polypeptide(L)'
;PRIDFATDDYPAVVGLVGAGLGVAVLPQLAVDSVRPRGVRTVTLEPAVRREIVALTLPDLAQVPAVTATLDELARAGARQSATR
;
A
#
# COMPACT_ATOMS: atom_id res chain seq x y z
N PRO A 1 19.55 -0.78 -9.33
CA PRO A 1 19.27 0.68 -9.38
C PRO A 1 20.22 1.41 -8.43
N ARG A 2 20.58 2.66 -8.70
CA ARG A 2 21.33 3.51 -7.76
C ARG A 2 20.34 4.18 -6.81
N ILE A 3 20.55 4.08 -5.50
CA ILE A 3 19.63 4.59 -4.47
C ILE A 3 20.39 5.60 -3.61
N ASP A 4 19.97 6.86 -3.64
CA ASP A 4 20.58 7.94 -2.85
C ASP A 4 19.90 8.13 -1.49
N PHE A 5 18.61 7.79 -1.40
CA PHE A 5 17.80 7.88 -0.18
C PHE A 5 16.98 6.61 -0.01
N ALA A 6 16.89 6.10 1.21
CA ALA A 6 16.10 4.94 1.57
C ALA A 6 15.33 5.22 2.86
N THR A 7 14.01 5.00 2.81
CA THR A 7 13.11 5.11 3.96
C THR A 7 11.88 4.24 3.72
N ASP A 8 11.28 3.76 4.81
CA ASP A 8 10.03 3.02 4.84
C ASP A 8 8.81 3.92 5.13
N ASP A 9 9.02 5.21 5.42
CA ASP A 9 7.95 6.18 5.64
C ASP A 9 7.44 6.77 4.31
N TYR A 10 6.24 6.36 3.90
CA TYR A 10 5.63 6.79 2.63
C TYR A 10 5.43 8.32 2.52
N PRO A 11 4.89 9.02 3.53
CA PRO A 11 4.92 10.48 3.60
C PRO A 11 6.29 11.10 3.32
N ALA A 12 7.37 10.58 3.92
CA ALA A 12 8.72 11.08 3.69
C ALA A 12 9.16 10.87 2.24
N VAL A 13 8.92 9.70 1.65
CA VAL A 13 9.21 9.43 0.23
C VAL A 13 8.52 10.45 -0.67
N VAL A 14 7.21 10.69 -0.47
CA VAL A 14 6.45 11.64 -1.30
C VAL A 14 6.92 13.08 -1.08
N GLY A 15 7.31 13.44 0.14
CA GLY A 15 7.93 14.74 0.44
C GLY A 15 9.24 14.96 -0.31
N LEU A 16 10.12 13.95 -0.34
CA LEU A 16 11.40 14.01 -1.06
C LEU A 16 11.20 14.15 -2.57
N VAL A 17 10.26 13.38 -3.15
CA VAL A 17 9.90 13.49 -4.57
C VAL A 17 9.30 14.87 -4.87
N GLY A 18 8.40 15.37 -4.03
CA GLY A 18 7.79 16.70 -4.19
C GLY A 18 8.78 17.86 -4.05
N ALA A 19 9.87 17.66 -3.32
CA ALA A 19 11.00 18.59 -3.22
C ALA A 19 12.00 18.46 -4.37
N GLY A 20 11.81 17.52 -5.31
CA GLY A 20 12.65 17.35 -6.49
C GLY A 20 13.92 16.52 -6.27
N LEU A 21 14.04 15.77 -5.17
CA LEU A 21 15.24 14.97 -4.88
C LEU A 21 15.31 13.66 -5.68
N GLY A 22 14.26 13.29 -6.41
CA GLY A 22 14.27 12.12 -7.27
C GLY A 22 12.87 11.60 -7.61
N VAL A 23 12.81 10.29 -7.88
CA VAL A 23 11.58 9.54 -8.17
C VAL A 23 11.51 8.30 -7.29
N ALA A 24 10.31 7.79 -7.05
CA ALA A 24 10.09 6.58 -6.27
C ALA A 24 8.96 5.73 -6.85
N VAL A 25 9.03 4.42 -6.59
CA VAL A 25 7.95 3.47 -6.88
C VAL A 25 7.29 3.11 -5.56
N LEU A 26 5.99 3.35 -5.46
CA LEU A 26 5.20 3.09 -4.25
C LEU A 26 4.00 2.20 -4.59
N PRO A 27 3.56 1.34 -3.65
CA PRO A 27 2.27 0.66 -3.79
C PRO A 27 1.15 1.70 -3.88
N GLN A 28 0.20 1.50 -4.80
CA GLN A 28 -0.92 2.43 -4.98
C GLN A 28 -1.67 2.76 -3.66
N LEU A 29 -1.84 1.77 -2.77
CA LEU A 29 -2.47 2.00 -1.46
C LEU A 29 -1.73 3.06 -0.60
N ALA A 30 -0.40 3.12 -0.71
CA ALA A 30 0.39 4.13 -0.01
C ALA A 30 0.33 5.51 -0.68
N VAL A 31 0.11 5.54 -2.00
CA VAL A 31 -0.11 6.79 -2.74
C VAL A 31 -1.47 7.37 -2.38
N ASP A 32 -2.50 6.54 -2.27
CA ASP A 32 -3.86 6.97 -1.92
C ASP A 32 -3.97 7.47 -0.47
N SER A 33 -3.09 7.02 0.43
CA SER A 33 -3.09 7.41 1.84
C SER A 33 -2.36 8.73 2.12
N VAL A 34 -1.60 9.26 1.17
CA VAL A 34 -0.86 10.52 1.30
C VAL A 34 -1.48 11.57 0.37
N ARG A 35 -1.33 12.86 0.70
CA ARG A 35 -1.73 13.95 -0.20
C ARG A 35 -0.51 14.44 -0.99
N PRO A 36 -0.24 13.92 -2.20
CA PRO A 36 0.90 14.37 -2.99
C PRO A 36 0.70 15.84 -3.38
N ARG A 37 1.55 16.73 -2.84
CA ARG A 37 1.70 18.10 -3.34
C ARG A 37 2.96 18.16 -4.18
N GLY A 38 2.85 18.65 -5.41
CA GLY A 38 4.00 18.77 -6.32
C GLY A 38 4.51 17.44 -6.88
N VAL A 39 3.78 16.34 -6.71
CA VAL A 39 4.13 15.03 -7.26
C VAL A 39 3.08 14.59 -8.28
N ARG A 40 3.52 13.98 -9.38
CA ARG A 40 2.67 13.35 -10.38
C ARG A 40 2.87 11.83 -10.33
N THR A 41 1.78 11.09 -10.28
CA THR A 41 1.79 9.64 -10.41
C THR A 41 1.84 9.23 -11.89
N VAL A 42 2.60 8.19 -12.19
CA VAL A 42 2.69 7.58 -13.52
C VAL A 42 2.47 6.09 -13.42
N THR A 43 1.81 5.50 -14.42
CA THR A 43 1.59 4.05 -14.48
C THR A 43 2.91 3.35 -14.80
N LEU A 44 3.22 2.28 -14.07
CA LEU A 44 4.38 1.43 -14.31
C LEU A 44 4.01 0.30 -15.29
N GLU A 45 4.79 0.16 -16.35
CA GLU A 45 4.66 -0.93 -17.33
C GLU A 45 5.96 -1.76 -17.37
N PRO A 46 5.90 -3.10 -17.23
CA PRO A 46 4.70 -3.90 -16.96
C PRO A 46 4.15 -3.68 -15.54
N ALA A 47 2.85 -3.94 -15.36
CA ALA A 47 2.21 -3.79 -14.06
C ALA A 47 2.83 -4.71 -13.01
N VAL A 48 3.30 -4.13 -11.90
CA VAL A 48 3.80 -4.88 -10.74
C VAL A 48 2.67 -5.04 -9.73
N ARG A 49 2.34 -6.29 -9.40
CA ARG A 49 1.26 -6.62 -8.46
C ARG A 49 1.85 -7.14 -7.15
N ARG A 50 1.21 -6.77 -6.05
CA ARG A 50 1.45 -7.33 -4.72
C ARG A 50 0.16 -7.92 -4.18
N GLU A 51 0.27 -8.99 -3.41
CA GLU A 51 -0.85 -9.59 -2.69
C GLU A 51 -0.88 -9.06 -1.26
N ILE A 52 -2.09 -8.86 -0.72
CA ILE A 52 -2.33 -8.51 0.68
C ILE A 52 -3.20 -9.60 1.26
N VAL A 53 -2.70 -10.29 2.28
CA VAL A 53 -3.41 -11.38 2.95
C VAL A 53 -3.63 -11.03 4.43
N ALA A 54 -4.76 -11.45 4.96
CA ALA A 54 -5.03 -11.45 6.40
C ALA A 54 -4.88 -12.89 6.90
N LEU A 55 -4.05 -13.09 7.92
CA LEU A 55 -3.72 -14.41 8.45
C LEU A 55 -4.04 -14.45 9.94
N THR A 56 -4.49 -15.61 10.41
CA THR A 56 -4.63 -15.93 11.83
C THR A 56 -4.07 -17.33 12.10
N LEU A 57 -3.74 -17.60 13.36
CA LEU A 57 -3.37 -18.95 13.78
C LEU A 57 -4.60 -19.87 13.70
N PRO A 58 -4.46 -21.15 13.30
CA PRO A 58 -5.59 -22.07 13.16
C PRO A 58 -6.49 -22.15 14.39
N ASP A 59 -5.91 -22.19 15.59
CA ASP A 59 -6.65 -22.28 16.85
C ASP A 59 -7.46 -21.00 17.16
N LEU A 60 -7.01 -19.86 16.64
CA LEU A 60 -7.70 -18.57 16.81
C LEU A 60 -8.84 -18.38 15.81
N ALA A 61 -8.92 -19.18 14.74
CA ALA A 61 -10.01 -19.09 13.77
C ALA A 61 -11.37 -19.39 14.41
N GLN A 62 -11.40 -20.16 15.51
CA GLN A 62 -12.63 -20.46 16.25
C GLN A 62 -13.13 -19.28 17.12
N VAL A 63 -12.29 -18.25 17.34
CA VAL A 63 -12.67 -17.10 18.15
C VAL A 63 -13.60 -16.18 17.35
N PRO A 64 -14.83 -15.89 17.81
CA PRO A 64 -15.80 -15.12 17.03
C PRO A 64 -15.31 -13.75 16.58
N ALA A 65 -14.60 -13.03 17.46
CA ALA A 65 -14.04 -11.71 17.14
C ALA A 65 -12.95 -11.78 16.05
N VAL A 66 -12.17 -12.86 16.00
CA VAL A 66 -11.13 -13.07 14.98
C VAL A 66 -11.78 -13.31 13.63
N THR A 67 -12.76 -14.21 13.56
CA THR A 67 -13.52 -14.47 12.32
C THR A 67 -14.19 -13.20 11.81
N ALA A 68 -14.89 -12.46 12.68
CA ALA A 68 -15.53 -11.21 12.30
C ALA A 68 -14.54 -10.17 11.75
N THR A 69 -13.34 -10.08 12.35
CA THR A 69 -12.30 -9.16 11.87
C THR A 69 -11.77 -9.58 10.50
N LEU A 70 -11.50 -10.88 10.29
CA LEU A 70 -11.03 -11.40 9.01
C LEU A 70 -12.05 -11.20 7.90
N ASP A 71 -13.34 -11.41 8.19
CA ASP A 71 -14.42 -11.18 7.23
C ASP A 71 -14.49 -9.71 6.80
N GLU A 72 -14.37 -8.77 7.76
CA GLU A 72 -14.37 -7.34 7.44
C GLU A 72 -13.12 -6.91 6.67
N LEU A 73 -11.95 -7.47 6.99
CA LEU A 73 -10.72 -7.25 6.22
C LEU A 73 -10.86 -7.77 4.79
N ALA A 74 -11.43 -8.96 4.59
CA ALA A 74 -11.68 -9.53 3.26
C ALA A 74 -12.64 -8.64 2.44
N ARG A 75 -13.73 -8.17 3.06
CA ARG A 75 -14.67 -7.23 2.42
C ARG A 75 -13.99 -5.91 2.06
N ALA A 76 -13.14 -5.37 2.93
CA ALA A 76 -12.38 -4.16 2.66
C ALA A 76 -11.38 -4.35 1.52
N GLY A 77 -10.68 -5.49 1.47
CA GLY A 77 -9.76 -5.84 0.39
C GLY A 77 -10.45 -5.99 -0.97
N ALA A 78 -11.64 -6.59 -0.99
CA ALA A 78 -12.44 -6.71 -2.21
C ALA A 78 -12.86 -5.33 -2.75
N ARG A 79 -13.29 -4.41 -1.87
CA ARG A 79 -13.61 -3.02 -2.26
C ARG A 79 -12.41 -2.28 -2.83
N GLN A 80 -11.23 -2.41 -2.22
CA GLN A 80 -10.01 -1.78 -2.73
C GLN A 80 -9.56 -2.35 -4.08
N SER A 81 -9.76 -3.65 -4.29
CA SER A 81 -9.39 -4.30 -5.55
C SER A 81 -10.32 -3.92 -6.71
N ALA A 82 -11.60 -3.60 -6.42
CA ALA A 82 -12.55 -3.14 -7.42
C ALA A 82 -12.30 -1.69 -7.89
N THR A 83 -11.64 -0.87 -7.07
CA THR A 83 -11.25 0.51 -7.42
C THR A 83 -9.97 0.56 -8.27
N ARG A 84 -9.32 -0.59 -8.48
CA ARG A 84 -8.08 -0.75 -9.26
C ARG A 84 -8.35 -1.19 -10.69
#